data_AF-A0A1C6SCM0-F1
#
_entry.id   AF-A0A1C6SCM0-F1
#
_cell.length_a   1.000
_cell.length_b   1.000
_cell.length_c   1.000
_cell.angle_alpha   90.00
_cell.angle_beta   90.00
_cell.angle_gamma   90.00
#
_symmetry.space_group_name_H-M   'P 1'
#
loop_
_entity.id
_entity.type
_entity.pdbx_description
1 polymer ?
#
loop_
_entity_poly.entity_id
_entity_poly.type
_entity_poly.pdbx_seq_one_letter_code
_entity_poly.pdbx_strand_id
1 'polypeptide(L)'
;MFLKAYSDLVVARSAARRLSRRAWSRFGYVVRTRREFLRAFTKAAAGHPVLTGGWLNAGPEDAIVYLTSIGLIHEVGRRHVVLNGAMATAALTEVFDRPADDNAANVWAGAFEDEVQQLIDLTVWRPPEHYRSLIRRNVKIDGTLITDIDAVAYYDGVLLLIDCKAYKSNARLAAGEYSAIKTLREKAERAWASWAGKMAIIDGNRTKLAVPVPADVTIAGVVVLPFTPFLLPGDTTELTVGSLRRVSSVGELLLFLTGLQLS
;
A
#
# COMPACT_ATOMS: atom_id res chain seq x y z
N MET A 1 -12.46 12.64 -14.99
CA MET A 1 -12.78 11.21 -15.24
C MET A 1 -12.36 10.33 -14.05
N PHE A 2 -11.14 10.48 -13.50
CA PHE A 2 -10.67 9.77 -12.30
C PHE A 2 -11.50 9.99 -11.01
N LEU A 3 -11.84 11.24 -10.69
CA LEU A 3 -12.68 11.59 -9.54
C LEU A 3 -14.08 10.93 -9.61
N LYS A 4 -14.60 10.72 -10.82
CA LYS A 4 -15.91 10.12 -11.11
C LYS A 4 -15.95 8.63 -10.73
N ALA A 5 -14.97 7.85 -11.20
CA ALA A 5 -14.86 6.42 -10.87
C ALA A 5 -14.61 6.19 -9.37
N TYR A 6 -13.77 7.04 -8.74
CA TYR A 6 -13.50 6.99 -7.30
C TYR A 6 -14.78 7.09 -6.45
N SER A 7 -15.58 8.11 -6.73
CA SER A 7 -16.81 8.36 -5.99
C SER A 7 -17.85 7.27 -6.21
N ASP A 8 -17.93 6.71 -7.43
CA ASP A 8 -18.88 5.64 -7.77
C ASP A 8 -18.59 4.38 -6.93
N LEU A 9 -17.32 4.10 -6.66
CA LEU A 9 -16.86 2.96 -5.87
C LEU A 9 -17.01 3.13 -4.36
N VAL A 10 -16.72 4.33 -3.84
CA VAL A 10 -16.92 4.65 -2.41
C VAL A 10 -18.41 4.61 -2.05
N VAL A 11 -19.27 5.08 -2.95
CA VAL A 11 -20.74 5.03 -2.85
C VAL A 11 -21.24 3.58 -2.88
N ALA A 12 -20.81 2.77 -3.85
CA ALA A 12 -21.17 1.36 -3.95
C ALA A 12 -20.69 0.55 -2.73
N ARG A 13 -19.48 0.80 -2.22
CA ARG A 13 -18.93 0.13 -1.03
C ARG A 13 -19.63 0.55 0.26
N SER A 14 -19.99 1.84 0.38
CA SER A 14 -20.76 2.35 1.54
C SER A 14 -22.18 1.79 1.56
N ALA A 15 -22.81 1.66 0.39
CA ALA A 15 -24.08 0.95 0.23
C ALA A 15 -23.94 -0.53 0.62
N ALA A 16 -22.83 -1.18 0.26
CA ALA A 16 -22.57 -2.58 0.56
C ALA A 16 -22.22 -2.87 2.04
N ARG A 17 -21.53 -1.94 2.73
CA ARG A 17 -21.16 -2.06 4.16
C ARG A 17 -22.33 -1.93 5.13
N ARG A 18 -23.39 -1.21 4.75
CA ARG A 18 -24.62 -1.08 5.54
C ARG A 18 -25.52 -2.32 5.48
N LEU A 19 -25.06 -3.39 4.82
CA LEU A 19 -25.79 -4.63 4.66
C LEU A 19 -25.31 -5.64 5.70
N SER A 20 -26.25 -6.38 6.31
CA SER A 20 -25.91 -7.42 7.29
C SER A 20 -24.97 -8.46 6.67
N ARG A 21 -24.03 -9.01 7.47
CA ARG A 21 -23.08 -10.06 7.07
C ARG A 21 -23.72 -11.26 6.36
N ARG A 22 -25.04 -11.47 6.49
CA ARG A 22 -25.82 -12.55 5.87
C ARG A 22 -26.10 -12.39 4.38
N ALA A 23 -25.81 -11.23 3.77
CA ALA A 23 -26.18 -10.94 2.38
C ALA A 23 -25.08 -11.16 1.34
N TRP A 24 -23.88 -11.53 1.77
CA TRP A 24 -22.75 -11.81 0.89
C TRP A 24 -22.71 -13.29 0.56
N SER A 25 -22.62 -13.62 -0.72
CA SER A 25 -22.29 -14.99 -1.11
C SER A 25 -20.85 -15.31 -0.72
N ARG A 26 -20.53 -16.61 -0.61
CA ARG A 26 -19.15 -17.08 -0.39
C ARG A 26 -18.14 -16.64 -1.46
N PHE A 27 -18.64 -16.09 -2.58
CA PHE A 27 -17.86 -15.65 -3.73
C PHE A 27 -17.81 -14.12 -3.89
N GLY A 28 -18.23 -13.36 -2.87
CA GLY A 28 -18.10 -11.89 -2.88
C GLY A 28 -19.19 -11.16 -3.70
N TYR A 29 -20.30 -11.83 -3.97
CA TYR A 29 -21.46 -11.20 -4.63
C TYR A 29 -22.50 -10.74 -3.61
N VAL A 30 -23.11 -9.60 -3.89
CA VAL A 30 -24.30 -9.13 -3.19
C VAL A 30 -25.44 -9.08 -4.18
N VAL A 31 -26.50 -9.85 -3.93
CA VAL A 31 -27.74 -9.83 -4.72
C VAL A 31 -28.71 -8.85 -4.06
N ARG A 32 -29.22 -7.88 -4.82
CA ARG A 32 -30.27 -6.97 -4.35
C ARG A 32 -31.35 -6.84 -5.38
N THR A 33 -32.54 -6.45 -4.93
CA THR A 33 -33.51 -5.97 -5.89
C THR A 33 -33.00 -4.67 -6.51
N ARG A 34 -33.33 -4.45 -7.78
CA ARG A 34 -32.99 -3.23 -8.53
C ARG A 34 -33.40 -1.97 -7.78
N ARG A 35 -34.58 -1.98 -7.19
CA ARG A 35 -35.12 -0.88 -6.37
C ARG A 35 -34.28 -0.59 -5.13
N GLU A 36 -33.81 -1.63 -4.43
CA GLU A 36 -32.96 -1.47 -3.25
C GLU A 36 -31.57 -0.96 -3.61
N PHE A 37 -30.98 -1.49 -4.69
CA PHE A 37 -29.70 -1.04 -5.20
C PHE A 37 -29.75 0.45 -5.55
N LEU A 38 -30.74 0.88 -6.35
CA LEU A 38 -30.92 2.27 -6.73
C LEU A 38 -31.11 3.19 -5.52
N ARG A 39 -31.94 2.80 -4.54
CA ARG A 39 -32.12 3.58 -3.31
C ARG A 39 -30.82 3.74 -2.52
N ALA A 40 -30.05 2.66 -2.35
CA ALA A 40 -28.79 2.69 -1.61
C ALA A 40 -27.73 3.51 -2.35
N PHE A 41 -27.68 3.36 -3.67
CA PHE A 41 -26.78 4.10 -4.56
C PHE A 41 -27.09 5.61 -4.52
N THR A 42 -28.34 6.03 -4.78
CA THR A 42 -28.76 7.44 -4.74
C THR A 42 -28.48 8.07 -3.38
N LYS A 43 -28.74 7.36 -2.27
CA LYS A 43 -28.47 7.85 -0.92
C LYS A 43 -26.99 8.07 -0.66
N ALA A 44 -26.13 7.17 -1.15
CA ALA A 44 -24.69 7.32 -0.98
C ALA A 44 -24.12 8.39 -1.93
N ALA A 45 -24.68 8.53 -3.14
CA ALA A 45 -24.30 9.56 -4.11
C ALA A 45 -24.61 10.98 -3.61
N ALA A 46 -25.77 11.19 -2.99
CA ALA A 46 -26.20 12.49 -2.46
C ALA A 46 -25.28 13.06 -1.36
N GLY A 47 -24.47 12.22 -0.71
CA GLY A 47 -23.54 12.62 0.34
C GLY A 47 -22.08 12.70 -0.09
N HIS A 48 -21.76 12.46 -1.36
CA HIS A 48 -20.36 12.34 -1.81
C HIS A 48 -19.88 13.63 -2.51
N PRO A 49 -18.92 14.38 -1.94
CA PRO A 49 -18.51 15.70 -2.44
C PRO A 49 -17.79 15.68 -3.81
N VAL A 50 -17.42 14.50 -4.29
CA VAL A 50 -16.62 14.30 -5.52
C VAL A 50 -17.47 13.93 -6.75
N LEU A 51 -18.76 13.62 -6.58
CA LEU A 51 -19.67 13.41 -7.72
C LEU A 51 -20.04 14.76 -8.36
N THR A 52 -19.10 15.36 -9.08
CA THR A 52 -19.34 16.61 -9.82
C THR A 52 -19.55 16.35 -11.32
N GLY A 53 -20.45 17.13 -11.94
CA GLY A 53 -20.80 17.03 -13.36
C GLY A 53 -21.88 15.98 -13.62
N GLY A 54 -21.88 15.33 -14.78
CA GLY A 54 -23.03 14.60 -15.35
C GLY A 54 -23.76 13.53 -14.51
N TRP A 55 -23.25 13.10 -13.35
CA TRP A 55 -23.95 12.19 -12.44
C TRP A 55 -25.09 12.84 -11.63
N LEU A 56 -24.97 14.12 -11.27
CA LEU A 56 -26.05 14.85 -10.59
C LEU A 56 -27.30 14.97 -11.47
N ASN A 57 -27.11 14.92 -12.78
CA ASN A 57 -28.16 15.00 -13.79
C ASN A 57 -28.49 13.63 -14.42
N ALA A 58 -27.70 12.59 -14.14
CA ALA A 58 -27.92 11.25 -14.63
C ALA A 58 -29.01 10.57 -13.80
N GLY A 59 -29.95 9.93 -14.48
CA GLY A 59 -30.95 9.12 -13.81
C GLY A 59 -30.31 7.90 -13.13
N PRO A 60 -30.96 7.30 -12.13
CA PRO A 60 -30.59 6.00 -11.59
C PRO A 60 -30.43 4.91 -12.66
N GLU A 61 -31.14 5.06 -13.78
CA GLU A 61 -31.06 4.19 -14.97
C GLU A 61 -29.72 4.31 -15.71
N ASP A 62 -29.24 5.53 -15.93
CA ASP A 62 -27.96 5.80 -16.60
C ASP A 62 -26.79 5.25 -15.78
N ALA A 63 -26.92 5.30 -14.45
CA ALA A 63 -26.00 4.68 -13.51
C ALA A 63 -25.93 3.15 -13.70
N ILE A 64 -27.09 2.49 -13.83
CA ILE A 64 -27.13 1.04 -14.06
C ILE A 64 -26.49 0.70 -15.40
N VAL A 65 -26.81 1.44 -16.46
CA VAL A 65 -26.23 1.22 -17.79
C VAL A 65 -24.72 1.36 -17.75
N TYR A 66 -24.21 2.43 -17.14
CA TYR A 66 -22.77 2.65 -17.01
C TYR A 66 -22.08 1.56 -16.17
N LEU A 67 -22.59 1.27 -14.97
CA LEU A 67 -22.00 0.25 -14.08
C LEU A 67 -22.06 -1.16 -14.68
N THR A 68 -23.09 -1.46 -15.49
CA THR A 68 -23.19 -2.71 -16.25
C THR A 68 -22.17 -2.75 -17.37
N SER A 69 -21.97 -1.63 -18.09
CA SER A 69 -21.01 -1.54 -19.19
C SER A 69 -19.56 -1.77 -18.76
N ILE A 70 -19.22 -1.44 -17.51
CA ILE A 70 -17.90 -1.69 -16.92
C ILE A 70 -17.81 -3.02 -16.13
N GLY A 71 -18.86 -3.84 -16.17
CA GLY A 71 -18.91 -5.14 -15.48
C GLY A 71 -18.92 -5.07 -13.95
N LEU A 72 -19.19 -3.89 -13.37
CA LEU A 72 -19.28 -3.71 -11.91
C LEU A 72 -20.56 -4.34 -11.36
N ILE A 73 -21.63 -4.29 -12.15
CA ILE A 73 -22.90 -4.92 -11.83
C ILE A 73 -23.37 -5.80 -12.99
N HIS A 74 -24.12 -6.86 -12.64
CA HIS A 74 -24.81 -7.71 -13.61
C HIS A 74 -26.29 -7.69 -13.28
N GLU A 75 -27.14 -7.36 -14.27
CA GLU A 75 -28.58 -7.52 -14.12
C GLU A 75 -28.95 -9.01 -14.21
N VAL A 76 -29.68 -9.50 -13.21
CA VAL A 76 -30.19 -10.88 -13.17
C VAL A 76 -31.71 -10.82 -13.27
N GLY A 77 -32.18 -10.94 -14.51
CA GLY A 77 -33.59 -10.68 -14.87
C GLY A 77 -33.99 -9.22 -14.64
N ARG A 78 -35.30 -8.93 -14.64
CA ARG A 78 -35.82 -7.55 -14.49
C ARG A 78 -35.79 -7.00 -13.07
N ARG A 79 -35.46 -7.83 -12.07
CA ARG A 79 -35.68 -7.50 -10.65
C ARG A 79 -34.42 -7.44 -9.82
N HIS A 80 -33.32 -8.06 -10.23
CA HIS A 80 -32.12 -8.16 -9.40
C HIS A 80 -30.89 -7.59 -10.08
N VAL A 81 -30.00 -7.08 -9.25
CA VAL A 81 -28.66 -6.63 -9.64
C VAL A 81 -27.67 -7.37 -8.73
N VAL A 82 -26.61 -7.88 -9.35
CA VAL A 82 -25.49 -8.54 -8.67
C VAL A 82 -24.28 -7.62 -8.75
N LEU A 83 -23.74 -7.23 -7.60
CA LEU A 83 -22.50 -6.47 -7.55
C LEU A 83 -21.31 -7.43 -7.66
N ASN A 84 -20.43 -7.19 -8.63
CA ASN A 84 -19.19 -7.93 -8.80
C ASN A 84 -18.11 -7.32 -7.89
N GLY A 85 -17.92 -7.93 -6.71
CA GLY A 85 -16.96 -7.44 -5.72
C GLY A 85 -15.51 -7.43 -6.21
N ALA A 86 -15.14 -8.35 -7.11
CA ALA A 86 -13.80 -8.40 -7.70
C ALA A 86 -13.56 -7.21 -8.64
N MET A 87 -14.52 -6.91 -9.54
CA MET A 87 -14.45 -5.74 -10.41
C MET A 87 -14.52 -4.42 -9.63
N ALA A 88 -15.33 -4.36 -8.57
CA ALA A 88 -15.36 -3.19 -7.70
C ALA A 88 -14.03 -2.98 -6.98
N THR A 89 -13.42 -4.06 -6.52
CA THR A 89 -12.09 -3.98 -5.93
C THR A 89 -11.06 -3.56 -6.98
N ALA A 90 -11.07 -4.14 -8.18
CA ALA A 90 -10.14 -3.81 -9.26
C ALA A 90 -10.26 -2.35 -9.70
N ALA A 91 -11.48 -1.85 -9.92
CA ALA A 91 -11.71 -0.45 -10.31
C ALA A 91 -11.35 0.52 -9.16
N LEU A 92 -11.51 0.11 -7.90
CA LEU A 92 -11.04 0.90 -6.75
C LEU A 92 -9.52 0.93 -6.69
N THR A 93 -8.87 -0.22 -6.91
CA THR A 93 -7.42 -0.32 -7.00
C THR A 93 -6.86 0.53 -8.14
N GLU A 94 -7.53 0.55 -9.29
CA GLU A 94 -7.14 1.38 -10.44
C GLU A 94 -7.19 2.88 -10.12
N VAL A 95 -8.16 3.31 -9.30
CA VAL A 95 -8.24 4.69 -8.85
C VAL A 95 -7.23 5.02 -7.76
N PHE A 96 -6.81 4.03 -6.96
CA PHE A 96 -5.71 4.14 -6.03
C PHE A 96 -4.34 3.87 -6.67
N ASP A 97 -4.28 3.74 -7.99
CA ASP A 97 -3.02 3.53 -8.67
C ASP A 97 -2.10 4.74 -8.51
N ARG A 98 -0.80 4.43 -8.46
CA ARG A 98 0.27 5.44 -8.47
C ARG A 98 0.00 6.43 -9.62
N PRO A 99 -0.13 7.73 -9.32
CA PRO A 99 -0.29 8.77 -10.34
C PRO A 99 0.86 8.74 -11.36
N ALA A 100 0.54 9.05 -12.61
CA ALA A 100 1.56 9.21 -13.66
C ALA A 100 2.32 10.55 -13.53
N ASP A 101 1.71 11.54 -12.88
CA ASP A 101 2.33 12.82 -12.55
C ASP A 101 3.35 12.62 -11.43
N ASP A 102 4.58 13.11 -11.62
CA ASP A 102 5.69 12.89 -10.69
C ASP A 102 5.43 13.50 -9.31
N ASN A 103 4.79 14.67 -9.23
CA ASN A 103 4.48 15.30 -7.95
C ASN A 103 3.45 14.46 -7.17
N ALA A 104 2.39 14.04 -7.83
CA ALA A 104 1.38 13.20 -7.23
C ALA A 104 1.93 11.80 -6.89
N ALA A 105 2.87 11.27 -7.69
CA ALA A 105 3.56 10.02 -7.42
C ALA A 105 4.44 10.11 -6.15
N ASN A 106 5.12 11.24 -5.95
CA ASN A 106 5.92 11.49 -4.75
C ASN A 106 5.04 11.61 -3.50
N VAL A 107 3.93 12.33 -3.58
CA VAL A 107 2.95 12.40 -2.47
C VAL A 107 2.41 11.02 -2.12
N TRP A 108 2.08 10.21 -3.14
CA TRP A 108 1.59 8.85 -2.96
C TRP A 108 2.66 7.93 -2.34
N ALA A 109 3.92 8.04 -2.77
CA ALA A 109 5.03 7.30 -2.17
C ALA A 109 5.25 7.71 -0.70
N GLY A 110 5.23 9.01 -0.41
CA GLY A 110 5.33 9.54 0.94
C GLY A 110 4.25 8.99 1.88
N ALA A 111 3.00 8.87 1.40
CA ALA A 111 1.93 8.28 2.22
C ALA A 111 2.24 6.84 2.66
N PHE A 112 2.91 6.04 1.82
CA PHE A 112 3.34 4.69 2.20
C PHE A 112 4.45 4.72 3.26
N GLU A 113 5.42 5.63 3.14
CA GLU A 113 6.47 5.82 4.16
C GLU A 113 5.85 6.20 5.52
N ASP A 114 4.90 7.14 5.51
CA ASP A 114 4.17 7.56 6.71
C ASP A 114 3.39 6.41 7.34
N GLU A 115 2.72 5.59 6.52
CA GLU A 115 2.00 4.40 6.99
C GLU A 115 2.95 3.39 7.64
N VAL A 116 4.10 3.10 7.01
CA VAL A 116 5.12 2.20 7.58
C VAL A 116 5.61 2.71 8.93
N GLN A 117 5.92 4.01 9.06
CA GLN A 117 6.34 4.56 10.35
C GLN A 117 5.22 4.53 11.40
N GLN A 118 3.99 4.89 11.04
CA GLN A 118 2.85 4.82 11.95
C GLN A 118 2.64 3.40 12.48
N LEU A 119 2.80 2.40 11.61
CA LEU A 119 2.72 1.00 12.00
C LEU A 119 3.83 0.60 12.97
N ILE A 120 5.07 1.02 12.74
CA ILE A 120 6.19 0.81 13.68
C ILE A 120 5.90 1.45 15.04
N ASP A 121 5.34 2.66 15.04
CA ASP A 121 5.04 3.44 16.24
C ASP A 121 4.01 2.77 17.16
N LEU A 122 3.24 1.81 16.65
CA LEU A 122 2.27 1.01 17.40
C LEU A 122 2.90 -0.23 18.05
N THR A 123 4.20 -0.48 17.84
CA THR A 123 4.89 -1.68 18.34
C THR A 123 5.93 -1.34 19.42
N VAL A 124 6.51 -2.37 20.04
CA VAL A 124 7.64 -2.20 20.98
C VAL A 124 8.90 -1.64 20.30
N TRP A 125 8.96 -1.68 18.97
CA TRP A 125 10.04 -1.13 18.16
C TRP A 125 9.91 0.36 17.86
N ARG A 126 8.92 1.03 18.45
CA ARG A 126 8.76 2.48 18.33
C ARG A 126 10.07 3.18 18.69
N PRO A 127 10.67 3.96 17.76
CA PRO A 127 11.94 4.60 18.00
C PRO A 127 11.83 5.73 19.05
N PRO A 128 12.85 5.91 19.90
CA PRO A 128 13.03 7.14 20.69
C PRO A 128 13.07 8.39 19.82
N GLU A 129 12.70 9.54 20.40
CA GLU A 129 12.54 10.82 19.67
C GLU A 129 13.81 11.25 18.91
N HIS A 130 15.00 10.99 19.46
CA HIS A 130 16.24 11.33 18.77
C HIS A 130 16.40 10.55 17.46
N TYR A 131 16.12 9.24 17.44
CA TYR A 131 16.18 8.47 16.18
C TYR A 131 15.05 8.82 15.22
N ARG A 132 13.87 9.25 15.71
CA ARG A 132 12.80 9.75 14.84
C ARG A 132 13.24 10.91 13.96
N SER A 133 14.18 11.74 14.45
CA SER A 133 14.69 12.87 13.67
C SER A 133 15.52 12.47 12.42
N LEU A 134 15.79 11.17 12.24
CA LEU A 134 16.38 10.61 11.02
C LEU A 134 15.36 10.42 9.89
N ILE A 135 14.07 10.29 10.21
CA ILE A 135 13.01 10.03 9.23
C ILE A 135 12.93 11.20 8.23
N ARG A 136 12.96 10.87 6.93
CA ARG A 136 12.99 11.79 5.78
C ARG A 136 14.08 12.84 5.82
N ARG A 137 15.09 12.65 6.67
CA ARG A 137 16.21 13.55 6.74
C ARG A 137 17.27 13.10 5.78
N ASN A 138 17.71 14.03 4.94
CA ASN A 138 18.87 13.86 4.09
C ASN A 138 20.11 13.50 4.93
N VAL A 139 20.53 12.24 4.85
CA VAL A 139 21.79 11.76 5.40
C VAL A 139 22.91 12.32 4.54
N LYS A 140 23.71 13.20 5.14
CA LYS A 140 24.89 13.78 4.51
C LYS A 140 26.14 13.37 5.25
N ILE A 141 27.15 12.93 4.52
CA ILE A 141 28.46 12.60 5.06
C ILE A 141 29.47 13.50 4.35
N ASP A 142 30.20 14.29 5.14
CA ASP A 142 31.18 15.26 4.64
C ASP A 142 30.62 16.18 3.53
N GLY A 143 29.36 16.62 3.71
CA GLY A 143 28.63 17.48 2.77
C GLY A 143 27.97 16.76 1.59
N THR A 144 28.29 15.48 1.35
CA THR A 144 27.73 14.68 0.25
C THR A 144 26.42 14.03 0.67
N LEU A 145 25.36 14.23 -0.11
CA LEU A 145 24.07 13.56 0.09
C LEU A 145 24.21 12.07 -0.24
N ILE A 146 23.87 11.21 0.73
CA ILE A 146 23.91 9.76 0.57
C ILE A 146 22.52 9.22 0.26
N THR A 147 21.55 9.55 1.10
CA THR A 147 20.16 9.07 1.00
C THR A 147 19.27 9.81 1.99
N ASP A 148 17.98 9.65 1.83
CA ASP A 148 16.95 9.77 2.85
C ASP A 148 16.70 8.41 3.54
N ILE A 149 16.16 8.45 4.75
CA ILE A 149 15.71 7.29 5.51
C ILE A 149 14.19 7.40 5.64
N ASP A 150 13.44 6.46 5.08
CA ASP A 150 11.98 6.60 4.95
C ASP A 150 11.25 6.30 6.27
N ALA A 151 11.76 5.31 7.01
CA ALA A 151 11.26 4.96 8.33
C ALA A 151 12.39 4.39 9.22
N VAL A 152 12.18 4.44 10.53
CA VAL A 152 13.12 3.91 11.53
C VAL A 152 12.40 3.14 12.62
N ALA A 153 13.05 2.10 13.10
CA ALA A 153 12.61 1.31 14.24
C ALA A 153 13.79 1.07 15.17
N TYR A 154 13.57 1.04 16.48
CA TYR A 154 14.62 0.78 17.45
C TYR A 154 14.11 -0.11 18.58
N TYR A 155 14.83 -1.20 18.83
CA TYR A 155 14.55 -2.11 19.94
C TYR A 155 15.81 -2.85 20.34
N ASP A 156 16.05 -2.96 21.64
CA ASP A 156 17.12 -3.78 22.23
C ASP A 156 18.51 -3.62 21.57
N GLY A 157 18.96 -2.37 21.43
CA GLY A 157 20.26 -2.06 20.84
C GLY A 157 20.33 -2.23 19.31
N VAL A 158 19.22 -2.50 18.63
CA VAL A 158 19.15 -2.56 17.16
C VAL A 158 18.40 -1.35 16.61
N LEU A 159 19.07 -0.55 15.77
CA LEU A 159 18.48 0.51 14.96
C LEU A 159 18.26 -0.02 13.53
N LEU A 160 17.00 -0.19 13.16
CA LEU A 160 16.60 -0.60 11.82
C LEU A 160 16.29 0.65 10.97
N LEU A 161 17.06 0.83 9.89
CA LEU A 161 16.86 1.88 8.89
C LEU A 161 16.15 1.29 7.68
N ILE A 162 15.04 1.91 7.28
CA ILE A 162 14.10 1.35 6.33
C ILE A 162 14.04 2.21 5.07
N ASP A 163 14.22 1.56 3.92
CA ASP A 163 14.01 2.13 2.59
C ASP A 163 12.68 1.60 2.03
N CYS A 164 11.68 2.47 1.96
CA CYS A 164 10.36 2.14 1.47
C CYS A 164 10.34 2.21 -0.06
N LYS A 165 9.71 1.22 -0.68
CA LYS A 165 9.49 1.17 -2.12
C LYS A 165 8.02 0.93 -2.38
N ALA A 166 7.30 2.02 -2.55
CA ALA A 166 5.88 2.03 -2.93
C ALA A 166 5.72 1.53 -4.37
N TYR A 167 5.86 0.22 -4.58
CA TYR A 167 5.65 -0.42 -5.88
C TYR A 167 4.17 -0.73 -6.07
N LYS A 168 3.71 -0.55 -7.31
CA LYS A 168 2.33 -0.84 -7.70
C LYS A 168 2.17 -2.35 -7.96
N SER A 169 1.14 -2.93 -7.37
CA SER A 169 0.60 -4.20 -7.84
C SER A 169 -0.33 -3.91 -9.01
N ASN A 170 -0.11 -4.57 -10.15
CA ASN A 170 -0.96 -4.41 -11.33
C ASN A 170 -1.65 -5.74 -11.68
N ALA A 171 -2.63 -5.70 -12.57
CA ALA A 171 -3.39 -6.90 -12.96
C ALA A 171 -2.49 -8.03 -13.50
N ARG A 172 -1.40 -7.70 -14.19
CA ARG A 172 -0.44 -8.69 -14.73
C ARG A 172 0.30 -9.40 -13.60
N LEU A 173 0.77 -8.66 -12.61
CA LEU A 173 1.40 -9.22 -11.41
C LEU A 173 0.40 -10.07 -10.62
N ALA A 174 -0.82 -9.58 -10.42
CA ALA A 174 -1.88 -10.29 -9.72
C ALA A 174 -2.31 -11.59 -10.44
N ALA A 175 -2.26 -11.60 -11.78
CA ALA A 175 -2.49 -12.78 -12.61
C ALA A 175 -1.31 -13.76 -12.66
N GLY A 176 -0.20 -13.44 -11.97
CA GLY A 176 1.00 -14.28 -11.96
C GLY A 176 1.78 -14.25 -13.27
N GLU A 177 1.65 -13.21 -14.08
CA GLU A 177 2.35 -13.13 -15.35
C GLU A 177 3.87 -13.07 -15.13
N TYR A 178 4.59 -14.02 -15.71
CA TYR A 178 6.02 -14.19 -15.51
C TYR A 178 6.83 -12.91 -15.75
N SER A 179 6.51 -12.15 -16.81
CA SER A 179 7.25 -10.93 -17.15
C SER A 179 7.09 -9.82 -16.10
N ALA A 180 5.88 -9.68 -15.53
CA ALA A 180 5.57 -8.73 -14.47
C ALA A 180 6.24 -9.14 -13.15
N ILE A 181 6.20 -10.43 -12.81
CA ILE A 181 6.90 -10.99 -11.65
C ILE A 181 8.41 -10.74 -11.77
N LYS A 182 9.01 -11.09 -12.92
CA LYS A 182 10.44 -10.90 -13.18
C LYS A 182 10.85 -9.44 -13.04
N THR A 183 10.06 -8.52 -13.62
CA THR A 183 10.34 -7.07 -13.54
C THR A 183 10.29 -6.56 -12.11
N LEU A 184 9.29 -6.98 -11.31
CA LEU A 184 9.20 -6.60 -9.91
C LEU A 184 10.40 -7.14 -9.12
N ARG A 185 10.75 -8.42 -9.30
CA ARG A 185 11.91 -9.05 -8.65
C ARG A 185 13.18 -8.24 -8.91
N GLU A 186 13.46 -7.92 -10.17
CA GLU A 186 14.65 -7.14 -10.55
C GLU A 186 14.64 -5.73 -9.94
N LYS A 187 13.47 -5.10 -9.80
CA LYS A 187 13.32 -3.81 -9.11
C LYS A 187 13.61 -3.93 -7.61
N ALA A 188 13.16 -4.99 -6.97
CA ALA A 188 13.44 -5.26 -5.56
C ALA A 188 14.92 -5.55 -5.32
N GLU A 189 15.54 -6.37 -6.18
CA GLU A 189 16.99 -6.67 -6.14
C GLU A 189 17.83 -5.41 -6.32
N ARG A 190 17.51 -4.54 -7.29
CA ARG A 190 18.21 -3.26 -7.46
C ARG A 190 18.01 -2.31 -6.29
N ALA A 191 16.82 -2.25 -5.71
CA ALA A 191 16.55 -1.42 -4.54
C ALA A 191 17.43 -1.85 -3.35
N TRP A 192 17.49 -3.16 -3.08
CA TRP A 192 18.36 -3.68 -2.03
C TRP A 192 19.84 -3.42 -2.33
N ALA A 193 20.33 -3.70 -3.54
CA ALA A 193 21.73 -3.44 -3.88
C ALA A 193 22.13 -1.97 -3.67
N SER A 194 21.23 -1.04 -4.03
CA SER A 194 21.44 0.39 -3.77
C SER A 194 21.41 0.70 -2.27
N TRP A 195 20.46 0.14 -1.53
CA TRP A 195 20.32 0.36 -0.09
C TRP A 195 21.51 -0.21 0.69
N ALA A 196 21.94 -1.44 0.40
CA ALA A 196 23.11 -2.07 1.00
C ALA A 196 24.38 -1.24 0.85
N GLY A 197 24.60 -0.65 -0.33
CA GLY A 197 25.70 0.29 -0.56
C GLY A 197 25.63 1.52 0.34
N LYS A 198 24.44 2.10 0.52
CA LYS A 198 24.22 3.24 1.44
C LYS A 198 24.41 2.84 2.89
N MET A 199 23.93 1.66 3.29
CA MET A 199 24.07 1.13 4.65
C MET A 199 25.54 0.93 5.03
N ALA A 200 26.37 0.44 4.12
CA ALA A 200 27.81 0.32 4.37
C ALA A 200 28.48 1.68 4.65
N ILE A 201 28.08 2.73 3.90
CA ILE A 201 28.59 4.09 4.11
C ILE A 201 28.09 4.65 5.46
N ILE A 202 26.80 4.46 5.77
CA ILE A 202 26.18 4.91 7.03
C ILE A 202 26.86 4.25 8.23
N ASP A 203 27.06 2.93 8.19
CA ASP A 203 27.65 2.17 9.30
C ASP A 203 29.10 2.61 9.58
N GLY A 204 29.91 2.78 8.53
CA GLY A 204 31.28 3.28 8.65
C GLY A 204 31.39 4.74 9.11
N ASN A 205 30.28 5.50 9.12
CA ASN A 205 30.23 6.91 9.49
C ASN A 205 29.16 7.23 10.54
N ARG A 206 28.82 6.26 11.40
CA ARG A 206 27.73 6.37 12.39
C ARG A 206 27.77 7.60 13.31
N THR A 207 28.95 8.15 13.58
CA THR A 207 29.15 9.36 14.40
C THR A 207 28.91 10.66 13.64
N LYS A 208 28.94 10.62 12.30
CA LYS A 208 28.71 11.78 11.42
C LYS A 208 27.24 11.93 11.00
N LEU A 209 26.38 11.02 11.43
CA LEU A 209 24.93 11.15 11.24
C LEU A 209 24.41 12.35 12.02
N ALA A 210 23.27 12.88 11.59
CA ALA A 210 22.60 13.98 12.28
C ALA A 210 22.27 13.66 13.75
N VAL A 211 22.13 12.38 14.06
CA VAL A 211 22.07 11.84 15.42
C VAL A 211 23.15 10.77 15.52
N PRO A 212 24.16 10.95 16.38
CA PRO A 212 25.21 9.96 16.57
C PRO A 212 24.62 8.64 17.04
N VAL A 213 24.96 7.55 16.37
CA VAL A 213 24.58 6.20 16.78
C VAL A 213 25.74 5.59 17.58
N PRO A 214 25.52 5.18 18.84
CA PRO A 214 26.55 4.55 19.68
C PRO A 214 27.18 3.29 19.06
N ALA A 215 28.37 2.93 19.55
CA ALA A 215 29.11 1.77 19.04
C ALA A 215 28.44 0.42 19.38
N ASP A 216 27.76 0.36 20.53
CA ASP A 216 27.00 -0.78 21.03
C ASP A 216 25.63 -0.95 20.33
N VAL A 217 25.19 0.04 19.56
CA VAL A 217 23.99 -0.06 18.73
C VAL A 217 24.33 -0.69 17.39
N THR A 218 23.63 -1.77 17.05
CA THR A 218 23.69 -2.43 15.74
C THR A 218 22.80 -1.70 14.76
N ILE A 219 23.35 -1.27 13.62
CA ILE A 219 22.58 -0.68 12.53
C ILE A 219 22.23 -1.79 11.53
N ALA A 220 20.95 -1.99 11.26
CA ALA A 220 20.45 -2.93 10.26
C ALA A 220 19.66 -2.18 9.17
N GLY A 221 19.73 -2.68 7.93
CA GLY A 221 19.00 -2.12 6.80
C GLY A 221 17.93 -3.08 6.29
N VAL A 222 16.79 -2.55 5.85
CA VAL A 222 15.75 -3.33 5.15
C VAL A 222 15.07 -2.48 4.08
N VAL A 223 14.71 -3.11 2.97
CA VAL A 223 13.83 -2.53 1.96
C VAL A 223 12.41 -3.07 2.17
N VAL A 224 11.43 -2.18 2.26
CA VAL A 224 10.03 -2.53 2.56
C VAL A 224 9.11 -2.19 1.40
N LEU A 225 8.32 -3.18 0.97
CA LEU A 225 7.33 -3.05 -0.10
C LEU A 225 5.90 -3.17 0.46
N PRO A 226 4.87 -2.67 -0.25
CA PRO A 226 3.48 -2.84 0.19
C PRO A 226 3.00 -4.31 0.23
N PHE A 227 3.66 -5.22 -0.47
CA PHE A 227 3.30 -6.64 -0.57
C PHE A 227 4.55 -7.50 -0.78
N THR A 228 4.45 -8.80 -0.50
CA THR A 228 5.60 -9.73 -0.59
C THR A 228 5.97 -9.96 -2.05
N PRO A 229 7.17 -9.55 -2.50
CA PRO A 229 7.62 -9.86 -3.83
C PRO A 229 8.04 -11.33 -3.93
N PHE A 230 7.86 -11.94 -5.10
CA PHE A 230 8.56 -13.18 -5.41
C PHE A 230 10.04 -12.89 -5.63
N LEU A 231 10.90 -13.51 -4.82
CA LEU A 231 12.36 -13.40 -4.88
C LEU A 231 12.97 -14.79 -4.96
N LEU A 232 14.09 -14.90 -5.67
CA LEU A 232 14.89 -16.13 -5.67
C LEU A 232 15.77 -16.15 -4.42
N PRO A 233 16.13 -17.34 -3.89
CA PRO A 233 17.12 -17.44 -2.83
C PRO A 233 18.42 -16.70 -3.19
N GLY A 234 18.90 -15.90 -2.24
CA GLY A 234 20.08 -15.05 -2.41
C GLY A 234 20.02 -13.83 -1.49
N ASP A 235 20.86 -12.84 -1.79
CA ASP A 235 21.09 -11.64 -0.97
C ASP A 235 19.81 -10.96 -0.49
N THR A 236 18.83 -10.72 -1.36
CA THR A 236 17.55 -10.07 -0.98
C THR A 236 16.70 -10.89 0.01
N THR A 237 16.87 -12.21 0.03
CA THR A 237 16.12 -13.13 0.91
C THR A 237 16.87 -13.50 2.19
N GLU A 238 18.13 -13.08 2.32
CA GLU A 238 18.90 -13.27 3.54
C GLU A 238 18.29 -12.46 4.70
N LEU A 239 18.51 -12.96 5.91
CA LEU A 239 18.05 -12.32 7.12
C LEU A 239 18.92 -11.10 7.44
N THR A 240 18.28 -10.01 7.85
CA THR A 240 18.95 -8.76 8.27
C THR A 240 18.97 -8.65 9.80
N VAL A 241 17.83 -8.86 10.45
CA VAL A 241 17.71 -8.96 11.91
C VAL A 241 16.67 -10.01 12.27
N GLY A 242 17.03 -10.95 13.15
CA GLY A 242 16.13 -12.03 13.55
C GLY A 242 15.55 -12.79 12.34
N SER A 243 14.23 -12.81 12.20
CA SER A 243 13.53 -13.44 11.08
C SER A 243 13.21 -12.50 9.91
N LEU A 244 13.59 -11.22 9.99
CA LEU A 244 13.31 -10.23 8.95
C LEU A 244 14.29 -10.39 7.79
N ARG A 245 13.78 -10.45 6.56
CA ARG A 245 14.61 -10.49 5.34
C ARG A 245 15.00 -9.09 4.90
N ARG A 246 16.14 -8.97 4.21
CA ARG A 246 16.67 -7.73 3.63
C ARG A 246 15.68 -7.02 2.70
N VAL A 247 14.86 -7.76 1.97
CA VAL A 247 13.67 -7.25 1.29
C VAL A 247 12.44 -7.94 1.88
N SER A 248 11.50 -7.14 2.39
CA SER A 248 10.29 -7.62 3.04
C SER A 248 9.08 -6.82 2.60
N SER A 249 7.89 -7.38 2.73
CA SER A 249 6.66 -6.60 2.72
C SER A 249 6.43 -5.88 4.05
N VAL A 250 5.55 -4.89 4.06
CA VAL A 250 5.05 -4.27 5.30
C VAL A 250 4.37 -5.31 6.21
N GLY A 251 3.75 -6.34 5.65
CA GLY A 251 3.17 -7.45 6.41
C GLY A 251 4.24 -8.29 7.12
N GLU A 252 5.32 -8.66 6.42
CA GLU A 252 6.46 -9.38 7.00
C GLU A 252 7.18 -8.55 8.06
N LEU A 253 7.35 -7.25 7.82
CA LEU A 253 7.86 -6.31 8.82
C LEU A 253 6.99 -6.32 10.08
N LEU A 254 5.68 -6.15 9.96
CA LEU A 254 4.77 -6.14 11.09
C LEU A 254 4.79 -7.44 11.91
N LEU A 255 4.82 -8.59 11.24
CA LEU A 255 4.94 -9.90 11.90
C LEU A 255 6.22 -9.96 12.75
N PHE A 256 7.34 -9.50 12.18
CA PHE A 256 8.60 -9.38 12.90
C PHE A 256 8.51 -8.43 14.11
N LEU A 257 8.01 -7.20 13.92
CA LEU A 257 7.98 -6.17 14.97
C LEU A 257 7.05 -6.52 16.15
N THR A 258 6.03 -7.34 15.89
CA THR A 258 5.05 -7.78 16.90
C THR A 258 5.39 -9.13 17.53
N GLY A 259 6.41 -9.83 17.03
CA GLY A 259 6.77 -11.18 17.47
C GLY A 259 5.72 -12.24 17.11
N LEU A 260 4.78 -11.94 16.20
CA LEU A 260 3.80 -12.90 15.73
C LEU A 260 4.48 -13.88 14.76
N GLN A 261 4.74 -15.09 15.23
CA GLN A 261 5.15 -16.17 14.33
C GLN A 261 3.96 -16.65 13.52
N LEU A 262 4.13 -16.78 12.19
CA LEU A 262 3.20 -17.49 11.34
C LEU A 262 3.26 -18.97 11.71
N SER A 263 2.26 -19.46 12.44
CA SER A 263 2.03 -20.88 12.74
C SER A 263 1.60 -21.65 11.50
#